data_AF-A0A1G5CPR2-F1
#
_entry.id   AF-A0A1G5CPR2-F1
#
_cell.length_a   1.000
_cell.length_b   1.000
_cell.length_c   1.000
_cell.angle_alpha   90.00
_cell.angle_beta   90.00
_cell.angle_gamma   90.00
#
_symmetry.space_group_name_H-M   'P 1'
#
loop_
_entity.id
_entity.type
_entity.pdbx_description
1 polymer ?
#
loop_
_entity_poly.entity_id
_entity_poly.type
_entity_poly.pdbx_seq_one_letter_code
_entity_poly.pdbx_strand_id
1 'polypeptide(L)'
;MNSSRKSIKTALPRCSKRKAYAALLKELVALHQELMTMESESTEIFHKVDARHRASAANLIHYLGLRRRDVRPLQEKLAAAGLSSMGRAESHVLSNLDAMIALLRCALEKQPRQASPSLIDSSAPGPVLLETNTNNLLGKTPPHRRGRILVTLQSEAADDYSLIKEMLLQGMDCARINCAHDDTAVWMRMIKQVKRARRETGRPCRILMDLGGPRLRTGELAPGPAVFKWQPRRNAYGKVTDPVRIWVYPEDDASSCPAHAHVCLPVKGDWLAQATAQDRIEFNDARGALRSLQLVGQVGTGYWAESGQTAYVKPGLKLYLLRVPVSGHARGAGYAGEVGALPQLPETIRLFKGDRLIVTRAPIPGHPAQFDEGGRLLRAASIACSLPEVFAGVHSGERILIDDGRIGGVIRSANTGEIVVEITQARDSGEKLLPDKGINLPDSQLDLDGLTALDITHLEFVARHADMVGLSFVRRPADIELLQQHLARLKADKLGIVIKIETRAAFEQLPALMFTLLRSPIVGVMIARGDLAVECGYERLAELQEEILWLAEAAHLPVIWATQVLEGLAKTGKPSRAEVTDAAMGERAECVMLNKGPHIIQAIRMLDNILQRMQGHQRKKRSLLRRLHW
;
A
#
# COMPACT_ATOMS: atom_id res chain seq x y z
N MET A 1 48.69 -12.47 -63.55
CA MET A 1 48.47 -13.86 -63.08
C MET A 1 47.54 -13.82 -61.87
N ASN A 2 46.56 -14.72 -61.87
CA ASN A 2 45.41 -14.81 -60.97
C ASN A 2 45.75 -14.95 -59.47
N SER A 3 44.96 -14.30 -58.61
CA SER A 3 44.72 -14.77 -57.24
C SER A 3 43.38 -14.25 -56.69
N SER A 4 42.29 -14.88 -57.16
CA SER A 4 41.09 -15.30 -56.41
C SER A 4 40.80 -14.61 -55.06
N ARG A 5 39.87 -13.63 -55.06
CA ARG A 5 39.02 -13.31 -53.91
C ARG A 5 37.91 -14.36 -53.81
N LYS A 6 38.05 -15.36 -52.93
CA LYS A 6 36.95 -16.25 -52.54
C LYS A 6 36.03 -15.52 -51.56
N SER A 7 34.91 -15.01 -52.09
CA SER A 7 33.74 -14.63 -51.31
C SER A 7 33.16 -15.89 -50.65
N ILE A 8 33.26 -15.98 -49.33
CA ILE A 8 32.53 -16.98 -48.54
C ILE A 8 31.07 -16.49 -48.46
N LYS A 9 30.22 -16.96 -49.39
CA LYS A 9 28.77 -16.89 -49.25
C LYS A 9 28.30 -18.06 -48.39
N THR A 10 28.21 -17.87 -47.08
CA THR A 10 27.43 -18.74 -46.19
C THR A 10 25.94 -18.46 -46.38
N ALA A 11 25.38 -18.92 -47.51
CA ALA A 11 23.94 -19.03 -47.69
C ALA A 11 23.51 -20.42 -47.19
N LEU A 12 22.82 -20.47 -46.04
CA LEU A 12 22.14 -21.69 -45.58
C LEU A 12 21.29 -22.26 -46.73
N PRO A 13 21.45 -23.54 -47.11
CA PRO A 13 20.77 -24.11 -48.26
C PRO A 13 19.26 -24.03 -48.08
N ARG A 14 18.53 -23.55 -49.11
CA ARG A 14 17.06 -23.37 -49.15
C ARG A 14 16.25 -24.57 -48.61
N CYS A 15 16.80 -25.78 -48.72
CA CYS A 15 16.19 -27.02 -48.21
C CYS A 15 16.12 -27.07 -46.67
N SER A 16 17.09 -26.49 -45.96
CA SER A 16 17.15 -26.47 -44.49
C SER A 16 16.08 -25.56 -43.86
N LYS A 17 15.90 -24.34 -44.41
CA LYS A 17 14.88 -23.38 -43.94
C LYS A 17 13.47 -23.90 -44.11
N ARG A 18 13.18 -24.58 -45.23
CA ARG A 18 11.86 -25.16 -45.49
C ARG A 18 11.51 -26.26 -44.50
N LYS A 19 12.49 -27.10 -44.12
CA LYS A 19 12.32 -28.11 -43.05
C LYS A 19 12.06 -27.46 -41.69
N ALA A 20 12.77 -26.39 -41.36
CA ALA A 20 12.58 -25.64 -40.11
C ALA A 20 11.18 -25.01 -40.02
N TYR A 21 10.69 -24.39 -41.11
CA TYR A 21 9.34 -23.83 -41.16
C TYR A 21 8.25 -24.91 -41.06
N ALA A 22 8.45 -26.08 -41.67
CA ALA A 22 7.52 -27.20 -41.55
C ALA A 22 7.47 -27.75 -40.11
N ALA A 23 8.62 -27.84 -39.42
CA ALA A 23 8.67 -28.24 -38.03
C ALA A 23 7.95 -27.23 -37.11
N LEU A 24 8.21 -25.93 -37.28
CA LEU A 24 7.52 -24.86 -36.57
C LEU A 24 6.00 -24.89 -36.82
N LEU A 25 5.58 -25.06 -38.08
CA LEU A 25 4.16 -25.15 -38.42
C LEU A 25 3.48 -26.31 -37.69
N LYS A 26 4.12 -27.48 -37.64
CA LYS A 26 3.59 -28.65 -36.91
C LYS A 26 3.45 -28.36 -35.41
N GLU A 27 4.47 -27.74 -34.81
CA GLU A 27 4.49 -27.37 -33.39
C GLU A 27 3.39 -26.35 -33.06
N LEU A 28 3.23 -25.30 -33.88
CA LEU A 28 2.19 -24.29 -33.70
C LEU A 28 0.76 -24.81 -33.94
N VAL A 29 0.55 -25.69 -34.92
CA VAL A 29 -0.76 -26.31 -35.18
C VAL A 29 -1.16 -27.22 -34.02
N ALA A 30 -0.22 -27.99 -33.47
CA ALA A 30 -0.47 -28.82 -32.28
C ALA A 30 -0.84 -27.95 -31.07
N LEU A 31 -0.09 -26.88 -30.83
CA LEU A 31 -0.41 -25.90 -29.78
C LEU A 31 -1.79 -25.28 -29.99
N HIS A 32 -2.11 -24.80 -31.19
CA HIS A 32 -3.41 -24.23 -31.51
C HIS A 32 -4.55 -25.22 -31.20
N GLN A 33 -4.43 -26.49 -31.63
CA GLN A 33 -5.44 -27.50 -31.38
C GLN A 33 -5.65 -27.75 -29.87
N GLU A 34 -4.56 -27.78 -29.10
CA GLU A 34 -4.63 -27.94 -27.64
C GLU A 34 -5.35 -26.76 -26.96
N LEU A 35 -5.07 -25.51 -27.38
CA LEU A 35 -5.76 -24.34 -26.83
C LEU A 35 -7.26 -24.35 -27.15
N MET A 36 -7.64 -24.76 -28.36
CA MET A 36 -9.04 -24.91 -28.76
C MET A 36 -9.75 -26.01 -27.95
N THR A 37 -9.06 -27.13 -27.69
CA THR A 37 -9.58 -28.20 -26.82
C THR A 37 -9.81 -27.67 -25.41
N MET A 38 -8.83 -26.98 -24.82
CA MET A 38 -8.98 -26.37 -23.49
C MET A 38 -10.15 -25.38 -23.40
N GLU A 39 -10.36 -24.57 -24.44
CA GLU A 39 -11.53 -23.69 -24.52
C GLU A 39 -12.84 -24.50 -24.53
N SER A 40 -12.94 -25.52 -25.37
CA SER A 40 -14.15 -26.36 -25.47
C SER A 40 -14.48 -27.10 -24.16
N GLU A 41 -13.46 -27.54 -23.42
CA GLU A 41 -13.60 -28.21 -22.12
C GLU A 41 -14.00 -27.25 -20.99
N SER A 42 -13.81 -25.93 -21.17
CA SER A 42 -14.07 -24.91 -20.15
C SER A 42 -15.53 -24.41 -20.13
N THR A 43 -16.49 -25.25 -20.52
CA THR A 43 -17.90 -24.87 -20.71
C THR A 43 -18.53 -24.28 -19.43
N GLU A 44 -18.20 -24.82 -18.24
CA GLU A 44 -18.71 -24.30 -16.97
C GLU A 44 -18.27 -22.85 -16.67
N ILE A 45 -17.05 -22.47 -17.08
CA ILE A 45 -16.54 -21.11 -16.92
C ILE A 45 -17.38 -20.15 -17.76
N PHE A 46 -17.64 -20.50 -19.02
CA PHE A 46 -18.40 -19.66 -19.94
C PHE A 46 -19.88 -19.49 -19.56
N HIS A 47 -20.47 -20.46 -18.85
CA HIS A 47 -21.82 -20.33 -18.32
C HIS A 47 -21.93 -19.33 -17.17
N LYS A 48 -20.87 -19.20 -16.36
CA LYS A 48 -20.86 -18.31 -15.18
C LYS A 48 -20.40 -16.89 -15.52
N VAL A 49 -19.51 -16.73 -16.50
CA VAL A 49 -18.93 -15.45 -16.91
C VAL A 49 -19.98 -14.54 -17.57
N ASP A 50 -19.92 -13.23 -17.28
CA ASP A 50 -20.78 -12.24 -17.91
C ASP A 50 -20.56 -12.23 -19.43
N ALA A 51 -21.64 -12.08 -20.21
CA ALA A 51 -21.58 -12.15 -21.68
C ALA A 51 -20.54 -11.20 -22.30
N ARG A 52 -20.29 -10.03 -21.67
CA ARG A 52 -19.28 -9.05 -22.12
C ARG A 52 -17.84 -9.57 -22.02
N HIS A 53 -17.60 -10.52 -21.13
CA HIS A 53 -16.27 -11.02 -20.77
C HIS A 53 -15.96 -12.39 -21.36
N ARG A 54 -16.84 -12.96 -22.20
CA ARG A 54 -16.59 -14.28 -22.82
C ARG A 54 -15.30 -14.33 -23.62
N ALA A 55 -15.04 -13.32 -24.45
CA ALA A 55 -13.79 -13.22 -25.22
C ALA A 55 -12.55 -13.09 -24.31
N SER A 56 -12.69 -12.37 -23.20
CA SER A 56 -11.63 -12.25 -22.18
C SER A 56 -11.34 -13.56 -21.46
N ALA A 57 -12.39 -14.30 -21.08
CA ALA A 57 -12.24 -15.61 -20.45
C ALA A 57 -11.59 -16.61 -21.42
N ALA A 58 -12.00 -16.63 -22.69
CA ALA A 58 -11.40 -17.48 -23.72
C ALA A 58 -9.91 -17.18 -23.90
N ASN A 59 -9.54 -15.91 -24.07
CA ASN A 59 -8.13 -15.53 -24.24
C ASN A 59 -7.30 -15.82 -22.97
N LEU A 60 -7.87 -15.68 -21.76
CA LEU A 60 -7.21 -16.10 -20.52
C LEU A 60 -6.95 -17.62 -20.51
N ILE A 61 -7.93 -18.45 -20.91
CA ILE A 61 -7.75 -19.90 -21.04
C ILE A 61 -6.62 -20.22 -22.04
N HIS A 62 -6.60 -19.55 -23.20
CA HIS A 62 -5.54 -19.72 -24.20
C HIS A 62 -4.16 -19.32 -23.66
N TYR A 63 -4.08 -18.21 -22.92
CA TYR A 63 -2.84 -17.75 -22.32
C TYR A 63 -2.33 -18.72 -21.24
N LEU A 64 -3.23 -19.22 -20.39
CA LEU A 64 -2.89 -20.25 -19.41
C LEU A 64 -2.40 -21.52 -20.11
N GLY A 65 -3.10 -22.00 -21.14
CA GLY A 65 -2.69 -23.16 -21.93
C GLY A 65 -1.32 -22.99 -22.60
N LEU A 66 -1.03 -21.79 -23.12
CA LEU A 66 0.28 -21.44 -23.64
C LEU A 66 1.36 -21.52 -22.55
N ARG A 67 1.06 -21.04 -21.34
CA ARG A 67 2.00 -20.97 -20.21
C ARG A 67 2.14 -22.27 -19.41
N ARG A 68 1.34 -23.30 -19.67
CA ARG A 68 1.50 -24.65 -19.07
C ARG A 68 2.80 -25.35 -19.48
N ARG A 69 3.44 -24.89 -20.56
CA ARG A 69 4.73 -25.40 -21.04
C ARG A 69 5.80 -24.33 -20.94
N ASP A 70 7.06 -24.76 -20.89
CA ASP A 70 8.16 -23.83 -21.13
C ASP A 70 8.17 -23.40 -22.59
N VAL A 71 7.70 -22.18 -22.85
CA VAL A 71 7.61 -21.62 -24.20
C VAL A 71 8.93 -21.09 -24.72
N ARG A 72 9.96 -20.89 -23.87
CA ARG A 72 11.22 -20.21 -24.26
C ARG A 72 11.89 -20.87 -25.48
N PRO A 73 12.00 -22.21 -25.58
CA PRO A 73 12.55 -22.84 -26.78
C PRO A 73 11.75 -22.53 -28.06
N LEU A 74 10.42 -22.45 -27.97
CA LEU A 74 9.57 -22.06 -29.11
C LEU A 74 9.79 -20.59 -29.47
N GLN A 75 9.90 -19.70 -28.49
CA GLN A 75 10.15 -18.26 -28.71
C GLN A 75 11.47 -18.02 -29.45
N GLU A 76 12.53 -18.72 -29.06
CA GLU A 76 13.84 -18.65 -29.71
C GLU A 76 13.77 -19.13 -31.17
N LYS A 77 13.11 -20.28 -31.42
CA LYS A 77 12.92 -20.78 -32.79
C LYS A 77 12.11 -19.81 -33.66
N LEU A 78 11.04 -19.22 -33.11
CA LEU A 78 10.20 -18.25 -33.83
C LEU A 78 10.99 -16.98 -34.17
N ALA A 79 11.73 -16.43 -33.20
CA ALA A 79 12.57 -15.25 -33.40
C ALA A 79 13.67 -15.52 -34.44
N ALA A 80 14.33 -16.69 -34.38
CA ALA A 80 15.32 -17.11 -35.36
C ALA A 80 14.74 -17.30 -36.78
N ALA A 81 13.45 -17.62 -36.87
CA ALA A 81 12.71 -17.68 -38.13
C ALA A 81 12.21 -16.31 -38.63
N GLY A 82 12.46 -15.21 -37.90
CA GLY A 82 11.96 -13.88 -38.22
C GLY A 82 10.47 -13.68 -37.95
N LEU A 83 9.87 -14.56 -37.15
CA LEU A 83 8.47 -14.49 -36.73
C LEU A 83 8.34 -13.81 -35.36
N SER A 84 7.11 -13.42 -35.00
CA SER A 84 6.78 -12.95 -33.66
C SER A 84 7.15 -14.02 -32.63
N SER A 85 7.92 -13.66 -31.61
CA SER A 85 8.29 -14.57 -30.51
C SER A 85 7.14 -14.87 -29.55
N MET A 86 5.92 -14.38 -29.81
CA MET A 86 4.76 -14.42 -28.90
C MET A 86 4.96 -13.75 -27.53
N GLY A 87 6.11 -13.12 -27.26
CA GLY A 87 6.38 -12.46 -25.96
C GLY A 87 5.57 -11.18 -25.70
N ARG A 88 4.58 -10.89 -26.56
CA ARG A 88 3.68 -9.72 -26.55
C ARG A 88 2.25 -10.10 -26.96
N ALA A 89 1.90 -11.38 -26.85
CA ALA A 89 0.64 -11.97 -27.31
C ALA A 89 -0.40 -12.14 -26.18
N GLU A 90 -0.14 -11.61 -24.99
CA GLU A 90 -0.96 -11.78 -23.78
C GLU A 90 -2.46 -11.57 -24.08
N SER A 91 -2.82 -10.47 -24.73
CA SER A 91 -4.20 -10.07 -25.03
C SER A 91 -4.83 -10.73 -26.29
N HIS A 92 -4.13 -11.59 -27.02
CA HIS A 92 -4.62 -12.11 -28.31
C HIS A 92 -3.83 -13.37 -28.73
N VAL A 93 -3.80 -14.37 -27.86
CA VAL A 93 -2.96 -15.56 -28.02
C VAL A 93 -3.32 -16.33 -29.29
N LEU A 94 -4.61 -16.66 -29.46
CA LEU A 94 -5.08 -17.46 -30.58
C LEU A 94 -4.92 -16.72 -31.92
N SER A 95 -5.32 -15.44 -31.98
CA SER A 95 -5.17 -14.63 -33.20
C SER A 95 -3.70 -14.50 -33.64
N ASN A 96 -2.77 -14.38 -32.69
CA ASN A 96 -1.34 -14.37 -33.01
C ASN A 96 -0.83 -15.74 -33.49
N LEU A 97 -1.33 -16.84 -32.93
CA LEU A 97 -1.04 -18.20 -33.42
C LEU A 97 -1.56 -18.40 -34.85
N ASP A 98 -2.80 -18.02 -35.12
CA ASP A 98 -3.43 -18.12 -36.44
C ASP A 98 -2.64 -17.36 -37.50
N ALA A 99 -2.24 -16.12 -37.20
CA ALA A 99 -1.43 -15.31 -38.10
C ALA A 99 -0.08 -15.99 -38.42
N MET A 100 0.59 -16.55 -37.42
CA MET A 100 1.86 -17.27 -37.65
C MET A 100 1.68 -18.57 -38.43
N ILE A 101 0.63 -19.34 -38.13
CA ILE A 101 0.28 -20.56 -38.87
C ILE A 101 0.00 -20.22 -40.34
N ALA A 102 -0.76 -19.15 -40.60
CA ALA A 102 -1.05 -18.69 -41.95
C ALA A 102 0.22 -18.26 -42.69
N LEU A 103 1.09 -17.46 -42.06
CA LEU A 103 2.36 -17.03 -42.64
C LEU A 103 3.28 -18.22 -42.97
N LEU A 104 3.38 -19.20 -42.07
CA LEU A 104 4.18 -20.40 -42.30
C LEU A 104 3.60 -21.27 -43.42
N ARG A 105 2.26 -21.42 -43.50
CA ARG A 105 1.61 -22.12 -44.62
C ARG A 105 1.93 -21.44 -45.94
N CYS A 106 1.78 -20.12 -46.04
CA CYS A 106 2.14 -19.35 -47.23
C CYS A 106 3.62 -19.52 -47.61
N ALA A 107 4.53 -19.52 -46.62
CA ALA A 107 5.96 -19.70 -46.86
C ALA A 107 6.33 -21.11 -47.34
N LEU A 108 5.50 -22.12 -47.05
CA LEU A 108 5.73 -23.52 -47.42
C LEU A 108 5.06 -23.90 -48.75
N GLU A 109 4.03 -23.20 -49.19
CA GLU A 109 3.34 -23.44 -50.47
C GLU A 109 4.28 -23.30 -51.68
N LYS A 110 4.06 -24.11 -52.72
CA LYS A 110 4.86 -24.12 -53.97
C LYS A 110 4.34 -23.12 -55.02
N GLN A 111 3.10 -22.65 -54.89
CA GLN A 111 2.51 -21.61 -55.72
C GLN A 111 1.70 -20.67 -54.82
N PRO A 112 1.84 -19.35 -54.95
CA PRO A 112 1.03 -18.40 -54.19
C PRO A 112 -0.43 -18.52 -54.65
N ARG A 113 -1.31 -19.10 -53.82
CA ARG A 113 -2.75 -18.88 -54.01
C ARG A 113 -3.03 -17.39 -53.89
N GLN A 114 -3.92 -16.86 -54.73
CA GLN A 114 -4.43 -15.50 -54.62
C GLN A 114 -4.70 -15.19 -53.15
N ALA A 115 -4.00 -14.18 -52.62
CA ALA A 115 -4.05 -13.82 -51.22
C ALA A 115 -5.51 -13.62 -50.80
N SER A 116 -6.00 -14.46 -49.88
CA SER A 116 -7.26 -14.17 -49.18
C SER A 116 -7.17 -12.79 -48.53
N PRO A 117 -8.27 -12.03 -48.45
CA PRO A 117 -8.21 -10.65 -48.00
C PRO A 117 -7.66 -10.59 -46.57
N SER A 118 -6.67 -9.73 -46.37
CA SER A 118 -6.19 -9.26 -45.06
C SER A 118 -5.71 -10.34 -44.08
N LEU A 119 -4.50 -10.88 -44.29
CA LEU A 119 -3.71 -11.54 -43.22
C LEU A 119 -3.37 -10.60 -42.04
N ILE A 120 -3.66 -9.31 -42.17
CA ILE A 120 -3.37 -8.24 -41.21
C ILE A 120 -4.71 -7.64 -40.77
N ASP A 121 -5.43 -8.34 -39.89
CA ASP A 121 -6.45 -7.63 -39.12
C ASP A 121 -5.74 -6.78 -38.05
N SER A 122 -5.54 -5.49 -38.34
CA SER A 122 -4.94 -4.54 -37.40
C SER A 122 -5.82 -4.30 -36.16
N SER A 123 -7.02 -4.88 -36.12
CA SER A 123 -7.97 -4.78 -35.02
C SER A 123 -8.03 -6.05 -34.18
N ALA A 124 -6.88 -6.62 -33.80
CA ALA A 124 -6.85 -7.67 -32.78
C ALA A 124 -7.74 -7.22 -31.60
N PRO A 125 -8.78 -7.98 -31.23
CA PRO A 125 -9.84 -7.49 -30.35
C PRO A 125 -9.32 -7.16 -28.95
N GLY A 126 -8.21 -7.76 -28.52
CA GLY A 126 -7.69 -7.65 -27.16
C GLY A 126 -7.41 -6.22 -26.66
N PRO A 127 -6.55 -5.42 -27.33
CA PRO A 127 -6.33 -4.03 -26.94
C PRO A 127 -7.59 -3.18 -26.90
N VAL A 128 -8.55 -3.44 -27.80
CA VAL A 128 -9.86 -2.73 -27.82
C VAL A 128 -10.71 -3.15 -26.62
N LEU A 129 -10.79 -4.46 -26.33
CA LEU A 129 -11.49 -5.00 -25.16
C LEU A 129 -10.92 -4.43 -23.86
N LEU A 130 -9.60 -4.41 -23.72
CA LEU A 130 -8.94 -3.83 -22.55
C LEU A 130 -9.25 -2.34 -22.42
N GLU A 131 -9.19 -1.57 -23.52
CA GLU A 131 -9.55 -0.15 -23.49
C GLU A 131 -11.02 0.08 -23.12
N THR A 132 -11.94 -0.72 -23.65
CA THR A 132 -13.36 -0.68 -23.31
C THR A 132 -13.58 -0.99 -21.81
N ASN A 133 -12.98 -2.06 -21.30
CA ASN A 133 -13.06 -2.44 -19.89
C ASN A 133 -12.47 -1.35 -18.98
N THR A 134 -11.34 -0.78 -19.39
CA THR A 134 -10.70 0.37 -18.71
C THR A 134 -11.63 1.57 -18.65
N ASN A 135 -12.24 1.95 -19.77
CA ASN A 135 -13.14 3.09 -19.85
C ASN A 135 -14.40 2.90 -18.99
N ASN A 136 -14.91 1.66 -18.93
CA ASN A 136 -16.08 1.31 -18.13
C ASN A 136 -15.78 1.44 -16.62
N LEU A 137 -14.63 0.93 -16.17
CA LEU A 137 -14.23 0.94 -14.76
C LEU A 137 -13.71 2.32 -14.31
N LEU A 138 -12.66 2.82 -14.98
CA LEU A 138 -11.86 3.96 -14.53
C LEU A 138 -12.26 5.29 -15.19
N GLY A 139 -13.21 5.25 -16.13
CA GLY A 139 -13.60 6.42 -16.92
C GLY A 139 -12.76 6.60 -18.19
N LYS A 140 -13.20 7.53 -19.05
CA LYS A 140 -12.63 7.78 -20.38
C LYS A 140 -11.15 8.17 -20.31
N THR A 141 -10.41 7.86 -21.39
CA THR A 141 -8.99 8.20 -21.50
C THR A 141 -8.78 9.72 -21.44
N PRO A 142 -7.89 10.22 -20.57
CA PRO A 142 -7.52 11.63 -20.54
C PRO A 142 -6.94 12.11 -21.90
N PRO A 143 -7.12 13.38 -22.29
CA PRO A 143 -6.70 13.86 -23.62
C PRO A 143 -5.19 13.75 -23.88
N HIS A 144 -4.38 13.93 -22.85
CA HIS A 144 -2.93 14.07 -22.96
C HIS A 144 -2.14 12.85 -22.48
N ARG A 145 -2.78 11.83 -21.89
CA ARG A 145 -2.14 10.59 -21.45
C ARG A 145 -3.08 9.39 -21.46
N ARG A 146 -2.51 8.19 -21.61
CA ARG A 146 -3.25 6.92 -21.57
C ARG A 146 -3.60 6.45 -20.16
N GLY A 147 -2.61 6.30 -19.27
CA GLY A 147 -2.85 5.83 -17.90
C GLY A 147 -3.65 6.85 -17.10
N ARG A 148 -4.45 6.40 -16.13
CA ARG A 148 -5.22 7.23 -15.17
C ARG A 148 -4.45 7.44 -13.85
N ILE A 149 -4.83 8.45 -13.08
CA ILE A 149 -4.30 8.69 -11.74
C ILE A 149 -5.43 8.53 -10.70
N LEU A 150 -5.25 7.57 -9.80
CA LEU A 150 -6.10 7.36 -8.63
C LEU A 150 -5.42 8.00 -7.41
N VAL A 151 -6.13 8.83 -6.65
CA VAL A 151 -5.56 9.50 -5.47
C VAL A 151 -6.36 9.14 -4.23
N THR A 152 -5.66 8.71 -3.18
CA THR A 152 -6.29 8.45 -1.88
C THR A 152 -6.61 9.77 -1.17
N LEU A 153 -7.88 9.97 -0.83
CA LEU A 153 -8.34 11.13 -0.07
C LEU A 153 -8.01 10.95 1.41
N GLN A 154 -7.58 12.05 2.04
CA GLN A 154 -7.33 12.15 3.48
C GLN A 154 -8.52 12.79 4.19
N SER A 155 -8.69 12.58 5.49
CA SER A 155 -9.85 13.03 6.27
C SER A 155 -10.11 14.53 6.12
N GLU A 156 -9.06 15.35 6.02
CA GLU A 156 -9.13 16.80 5.81
C GLU A 156 -9.79 17.18 4.48
N ALA A 157 -9.73 16.31 3.47
CA ALA A 157 -10.36 16.54 2.17
C ALA A 157 -11.90 16.52 2.23
N ALA A 158 -12.49 16.06 3.34
CA ALA A 158 -13.91 16.19 3.59
C ALA A 158 -14.34 17.67 3.70
N ASP A 159 -13.46 18.51 4.26
CA ASP A 159 -13.77 19.89 4.61
C ASP A 159 -12.94 20.91 3.80
N ASP A 160 -11.89 20.46 3.09
CA ASP A 160 -11.11 21.29 2.16
C ASP A 160 -11.51 21.07 0.69
N TYR A 161 -12.47 21.89 0.21
CA TYR A 161 -12.88 21.88 -1.19
C TYR A 161 -11.76 22.30 -2.16
N SER A 162 -10.93 23.26 -1.75
CA SER A 162 -9.87 23.82 -2.60
C SER A 162 -8.86 22.75 -2.96
N LEU A 163 -8.48 21.90 -1.98
CA LEU A 163 -7.61 20.76 -2.20
C LEU A 163 -8.17 19.78 -3.25
N ILE A 164 -9.43 19.37 -3.12
CA ILE A 164 -10.07 18.45 -4.08
C ILE A 164 -10.12 19.07 -5.48
N LYS A 165 -10.53 20.34 -5.58
CA LYS A 165 -10.56 21.06 -6.86
C LYS A 165 -9.17 21.11 -7.49
N GLU A 166 -8.14 21.40 -6.72
CA GLU A 166 -6.77 21.44 -7.21
C GLU A 166 -6.28 20.06 -7.65
N MET A 167 -6.59 18.98 -6.92
CA MET A 167 -6.28 17.61 -7.33
C MET A 167 -6.86 17.28 -8.72
N LEU A 168 -8.13 17.61 -8.97
CA LEU A 168 -8.77 17.41 -10.30
C LEU A 168 -8.05 18.22 -11.38
N LEU A 169 -7.71 19.48 -11.10
CA LEU A 169 -7.02 20.37 -12.04
C LEU A 169 -5.59 19.91 -12.36
N GLN A 170 -4.90 19.27 -11.42
CA GLN A 170 -3.55 18.72 -11.66
C GLN A 170 -3.54 17.35 -12.35
N GLY A 171 -4.68 16.65 -12.42
CA GLY A 171 -4.80 15.40 -13.18
C GLY A 171 -5.34 14.20 -12.41
N MET A 172 -5.96 14.36 -11.25
CA MET A 172 -6.68 13.25 -10.62
C MET A 172 -7.87 12.81 -11.48
N ASP A 173 -7.92 11.53 -11.86
CA ASP A 173 -9.02 10.93 -12.65
C ASP A 173 -9.95 10.07 -11.79
N CYS A 174 -9.43 9.54 -10.69
CA CYS A 174 -10.20 8.75 -9.73
C CYS A 174 -9.84 9.17 -8.30
N ALA A 175 -10.84 9.25 -7.42
CA ALA A 175 -10.69 9.45 -5.99
C ALA A 175 -10.88 8.11 -5.28
N ARG A 176 -9.93 7.74 -4.42
CA ARG A 176 -10.02 6.59 -3.51
C ARG A 176 -10.39 7.07 -2.11
N ILE A 177 -11.45 6.51 -1.55
CA ILE A 177 -11.82 6.65 -0.13
C ILE A 177 -11.53 5.31 0.54
N ASN A 178 -10.71 5.31 1.58
CA ASN A 178 -10.37 4.10 2.31
C ASN A 178 -11.35 3.89 3.47
N CYS A 179 -12.28 2.95 3.33
CA CYS A 179 -13.32 2.66 4.34
C CYS A 179 -12.79 1.97 5.59
N ALA A 180 -11.49 1.67 5.61
CA ALA A 180 -10.78 1.17 6.77
C ALA A 180 -10.53 2.29 7.82
N HIS A 181 -10.79 3.55 7.47
CA HIS A 181 -10.71 4.73 8.33
C HIS A 181 -11.93 5.64 8.14
N ASP A 182 -12.14 6.53 9.10
CA ASP A 182 -13.28 7.47 9.15
C ASP A 182 -14.65 6.76 9.14
N ASP A 183 -15.73 7.51 8.95
CA ASP A 183 -17.10 7.03 8.95
C ASP A 183 -17.90 7.50 7.72
N THR A 184 -19.14 7.01 7.60
CA THR A 184 -20.04 7.34 6.49
C THR A 184 -20.34 8.84 6.36
N ALA A 185 -20.34 9.60 7.46
CA ALA A 185 -20.58 11.03 7.43
C ALA A 185 -19.40 11.77 6.80
N VAL A 186 -18.16 11.41 7.16
CA VAL A 186 -16.94 11.93 6.55
C VAL A 186 -16.86 11.56 5.07
N TRP A 187 -17.08 10.29 4.72
CA TRP A 187 -17.05 9.84 3.32
C TRP A 187 -18.09 10.57 2.46
N MET A 188 -19.30 10.80 2.98
CA MET A 188 -20.33 11.55 2.26
C MET A 188 -19.90 12.99 1.97
N ARG A 189 -19.21 13.65 2.91
CA ARG A 189 -18.66 15.00 2.67
C ARG A 189 -17.59 14.96 1.57
N MET A 190 -16.64 14.03 1.61
CA MET A 190 -15.65 13.84 0.53
C MET A 190 -16.33 13.65 -0.84
N ILE A 191 -17.34 12.77 -0.93
CA ILE A 191 -18.10 12.52 -2.15
C ILE A 191 -18.80 13.79 -2.66
N LYS A 192 -19.40 14.58 -1.76
CA LYS A 192 -20.03 15.87 -2.12
C LYS A 192 -19.00 16.84 -2.71
N GLN A 193 -17.81 16.93 -2.12
CA GLN A 193 -16.74 17.80 -2.64
C GLN A 193 -16.26 17.35 -4.01
N VAL A 194 -16.02 16.05 -4.23
CA VAL A 194 -15.64 15.50 -5.55
C VAL A 194 -16.71 15.80 -6.59
N LYS A 195 -18.00 15.57 -6.26
CA LYS A 195 -19.12 15.87 -7.17
C LYS A 195 -19.24 17.37 -7.47
N ARG A 196 -18.99 18.24 -6.48
CA ARG A 196 -18.94 19.69 -6.66
C ARG A 196 -17.81 20.10 -7.60
N ALA A 197 -16.59 19.60 -7.36
CA ALA A 197 -15.41 19.89 -8.18
C ALA A 197 -15.59 19.42 -9.63
N ARG A 198 -16.22 18.26 -9.86
CA ARG A 198 -16.58 17.77 -11.20
C ARG A 198 -17.48 18.75 -11.95
N ARG A 199 -18.52 19.28 -11.29
CA ARG A 199 -19.45 20.25 -11.91
C ARG A 199 -18.76 21.57 -12.23
N GLU A 200 -17.92 22.07 -11.34
CA GLU A 200 -17.25 23.37 -11.51
C GLU A 200 -16.12 23.32 -12.54
N THR A 201 -15.31 22.26 -12.54
CA THR A 201 -14.14 22.14 -13.42
C THR A 201 -14.44 21.48 -14.76
N GLY A 202 -15.59 20.81 -14.90
CA GLY A 202 -15.93 19.98 -16.06
C GLY A 202 -15.09 18.71 -16.19
N ARG A 203 -14.18 18.43 -15.25
CA ARG A 203 -13.31 17.24 -15.29
C ARG A 203 -14.03 16.03 -14.70
N PRO A 204 -14.06 14.87 -15.38
CA PRO A 204 -14.64 13.65 -14.82
C PRO A 204 -13.77 13.13 -13.68
N CYS A 205 -14.39 12.52 -12.67
CA CYS A 205 -13.68 11.80 -11.61
C CYS A 205 -14.55 10.66 -11.09
N ARG A 206 -14.01 9.43 -11.11
CA ARG A 206 -14.66 8.24 -10.55
C ARG A 206 -14.32 8.09 -9.07
N ILE A 207 -15.21 7.51 -8.28
CA ILE A 207 -15.02 7.29 -6.85
C ILE A 207 -14.89 5.79 -6.57
N LEU A 208 -13.72 5.36 -6.10
CA LEU A 208 -13.46 4.03 -5.56
C LEU A 208 -13.58 4.09 -4.04
N MET A 209 -14.46 3.28 -3.44
CA MET A 209 -14.50 3.08 -1.99
C MET A 209 -13.91 1.70 -1.67
N ASP A 210 -12.79 1.71 -0.95
CA ASP A 210 -11.98 0.52 -0.66
C ASP A 210 -12.39 -0.06 0.70
N LEU A 211 -12.96 -1.26 0.72
CA LEU A 211 -13.41 -1.93 1.94
C LEU A 211 -12.22 -2.30 2.83
N GLY A 212 -12.44 -2.33 4.14
CA GLY A 212 -11.38 -2.55 5.12
C GLY A 212 -10.83 -3.96 5.05
N GLY A 213 -11.72 -4.95 4.88
CA GLY A 213 -11.37 -6.37 4.93
C GLY A 213 -10.88 -6.82 6.32
N PRO A 214 -10.51 -8.10 6.45
CA PRO A 214 -10.02 -8.69 7.70
C PRO A 214 -8.59 -8.23 8.02
N ARG A 215 -8.45 -7.00 8.54
CA ARG A 215 -7.14 -6.44 8.92
C ARG A 215 -6.64 -7.02 10.24
N LEU A 216 -5.57 -7.82 10.16
CA LEU A 216 -4.86 -8.28 11.34
C LEU A 216 -3.86 -7.20 11.80
N ARG A 217 -4.04 -6.74 13.04
CA ARG A 217 -3.26 -5.64 13.63
C ARG A 217 -2.96 -5.92 15.09
N THR A 218 -1.96 -5.23 15.61
CA THR A 218 -1.64 -5.19 17.04
C THR A 218 -2.67 -4.37 17.81
N GLY A 219 -3.01 -4.83 19.01
CA GLY A 219 -3.91 -4.15 19.93
C GLY A 219 -3.26 -3.00 20.68
N GLU A 220 -3.98 -2.47 21.65
CA GLU A 220 -3.54 -1.36 22.49
C GLU A 220 -2.32 -1.73 23.35
N LEU A 221 -1.55 -0.73 23.74
CA LEU A 221 -0.46 -0.85 24.71
C LEU A 221 -0.93 -0.36 26.07
N ALA A 222 -0.38 -0.93 27.15
CA ALA A 222 -0.62 -0.44 28.49
C ALA A 222 -0.15 1.02 28.63
N PRO A 223 -0.77 1.82 29.50
CA PRO A 223 -0.29 3.16 29.78
C PRO A 223 1.10 3.08 30.40
N GLY A 224 2.04 3.84 29.83
CA GLY A 224 3.37 4.00 30.37
C GLY A 224 3.38 4.90 31.61
N PRO A 225 4.56 5.09 32.22
CA PRO A 225 4.67 5.93 33.41
C PRO A 225 4.33 7.39 33.06
N ALA A 226 3.53 8.04 33.92
CA ALA A 226 3.20 9.46 33.82
C ALA A 226 4.45 10.31 34.11
N VAL A 227 5.31 10.51 33.10
CA VAL A 227 6.56 11.26 33.23
C VAL A 227 6.72 12.22 32.06
N PHE A 228 6.85 13.51 32.36
CA PHE A 228 7.30 14.51 31.39
C PHE A 228 8.80 14.61 31.36
N LYS A 229 9.38 14.56 30.16
CA LYS A 229 10.78 14.87 29.91
C LYS A 229 10.86 16.14 29.08
N TRP A 230 11.68 17.10 29.52
CA TRP A 230 12.13 18.19 28.66
C TRP A 230 13.63 18.24 28.51
N GLN A 231 14.08 18.80 27.39
CA GLN A 231 15.49 18.95 27.08
C GLN A 231 15.71 20.28 26.34
N PRO A 232 16.61 21.15 26.83
CA PRO A 232 16.97 22.39 26.15
C PRO A 232 17.76 22.09 24.88
N ARG A 233 17.71 23.00 23.90
CA ARG A 233 18.58 22.92 22.73
C ARG A 233 19.98 23.38 23.09
N ARG A 234 20.97 22.64 22.62
CA ARG A 234 22.39 22.90 22.88
C ARG A 234 23.15 22.93 21.57
N ASN A 235 24.17 23.77 21.49
CA ASN A 235 25.12 23.74 20.39
C ASN A 235 26.08 22.54 20.48
N ALA A 236 26.96 22.39 19.50
CA ALA A 236 27.95 21.32 19.45
C ALA A 236 28.90 21.29 20.67
N TYR A 237 29.05 22.40 21.40
CA TYR A 237 29.85 22.51 22.62
C TYR A 237 29.05 22.25 23.91
N GLY A 238 27.77 21.87 23.81
CA GLY A 238 26.91 21.61 24.96
C GLY A 238 26.37 22.86 25.66
N LYS A 239 26.63 24.07 25.13
CA LYS A 239 26.05 25.32 25.66
C LYS A 239 24.59 25.43 25.23
N VAL A 240 23.72 25.80 26.18
CA VAL A 240 22.29 26.03 25.90
C VAL A 240 22.15 27.19 24.92
N THR A 241 21.48 26.94 23.79
CA THR A 241 21.14 27.98 22.81
C THR A 241 19.72 28.45 22.99
N ASP A 242 18.79 27.52 23.22
CA ASP A 242 17.39 27.80 23.50
C ASP A 242 16.98 27.08 24.80
N PRO A 243 16.63 27.83 25.87
CA PRO A 243 16.06 27.24 27.07
C PRO A 243 14.65 26.68 26.80
N VAL A 244 14.24 25.69 27.58
CA VAL A 244 12.88 25.15 27.50
C VAL A 244 11.93 26.14 28.15
N ARG A 245 10.96 26.65 27.38
CA ARG A 245 9.81 27.40 27.91
C ARG A 245 8.73 26.46 28.41
N ILE A 246 8.41 26.59 29.69
CA ILE A 246 7.47 25.75 30.43
C ILE A 246 6.35 26.67 30.93
N TRP A 247 5.12 26.26 30.70
CA TRP A 247 3.94 26.92 31.24
C TRP A 247 3.52 26.21 32.51
N VAL A 248 3.67 26.86 33.67
CA VAL A 248 3.28 26.33 34.98
C VAL A 248 1.91 26.91 35.33
N TYR A 249 0.93 26.08 35.67
CA TYR A 249 -0.44 26.53 35.89
C TYR A 249 -1.17 25.70 36.96
N PRO A 250 -2.17 26.25 37.66
CA PRO A 250 -2.97 25.47 38.61
C PRO A 250 -3.76 24.38 37.89
N GLU A 251 -3.77 23.16 38.42
CA GLU A 251 -4.44 22.01 37.79
C GLU A 251 -5.96 22.23 37.58
N ASP A 252 -6.60 22.99 38.47
CA ASP A 252 -8.03 23.30 38.42
C ASP A 252 -8.38 24.45 37.44
N ASP A 253 -7.39 25.04 36.78
CA ASP A 253 -7.60 26.09 35.78
C ASP A 253 -7.86 25.48 34.39
N ALA A 254 -9.02 25.77 33.82
CA ALA A 254 -9.44 25.31 32.49
C ALA A 254 -8.72 26.02 31.31
N SER A 255 -7.78 26.93 31.60
CA SER A 255 -6.98 27.61 30.59
C SER A 255 -6.13 26.64 29.77
N SER A 256 -6.35 26.59 28.46
CA SER A 256 -5.61 25.73 27.55
C SER A 256 -4.11 26.05 27.54
N CYS A 257 -3.27 25.00 27.47
CA CYS A 257 -1.82 25.11 27.30
C CYS A 257 -1.45 26.07 26.15
N PRO A 258 -0.70 27.17 26.40
CA PRO A 258 -0.39 28.14 25.36
C PRO A 258 0.41 27.52 24.20
N ALA A 259 0.09 27.91 22.96
CA ALA A 259 0.65 27.29 21.75
C ALA A 259 2.19 27.34 21.62
N HIS A 260 2.86 28.23 22.35
CA HIS A 260 4.31 28.39 22.34
C HIS A 260 5.02 27.77 23.57
N ALA A 261 4.27 27.06 24.42
CA ALA A 261 4.86 26.28 25.50
C ALA A 261 5.50 25.02 24.94
N HIS A 262 6.73 24.72 25.34
CA HIS A 262 7.32 23.41 25.05
C HIS A 262 6.74 22.33 25.96
N VAL A 263 6.38 22.70 27.19
CA VAL A 263 5.77 21.81 28.19
C VAL A 263 4.75 22.61 29.00
N CYS A 264 3.63 21.99 29.34
CA CYS A 264 2.65 22.51 30.29
C CYS A 264 2.69 21.65 31.57
N LEU A 265 2.97 22.30 32.69
CA LEU A 265 3.21 21.69 33.99
C LEU A 265 2.08 22.08 34.97
N PRO A 266 1.09 21.21 35.19
CA PRO A 266 0.05 21.46 36.18
C PRO A 266 0.62 21.33 37.60
N VAL A 267 0.15 22.19 38.50
CA VAL A 267 0.47 22.15 39.94
C VAL A 267 -0.82 22.14 40.76
N LYS A 268 -0.83 21.35 41.84
CA LYS A 268 -2.03 21.17 42.68
C LYS A 268 -2.33 22.38 43.55
N GLY A 269 -3.62 22.67 43.69
CA GLY A 269 -4.14 23.67 44.63
C GLY A 269 -3.71 25.09 44.31
N ASP A 270 -3.69 25.94 45.34
CA ASP A 270 -3.37 27.37 45.24
C ASP A 270 -1.87 27.68 45.37
N TRP A 271 -1.00 26.65 45.36
CA TRP A 271 0.44 26.81 45.57
C TRP A 271 1.09 27.80 44.61
N LEU A 272 0.58 27.94 43.39
CA LEU A 272 1.14 28.88 42.42
C LEU A 272 0.84 30.35 42.78
N ALA A 273 -0.15 30.61 43.64
CA ALA A 273 -0.54 31.96 44.05
C ALA A 273 0.49 32.66 44.95
N GLN A 274 1.37 31.91 45.62
CA GLN A 274 2.47 32.48 46.43
C GLN A 274 3.72 32.83 45.61
N ALA A 275 3.78 32.41 44.35
CA ALA A 275 4.88 32.73 43.45
C ALA A 275 4.86 34.20 43.01
N THR A 276 6.03 34.71 42.62
CA THR A 276 6.21 35.99 41.95
C THR A 276 7.03 35.80 40.69
N ALA A 277 6.94 36.71 39.73
CA ALA A 277 7.62 36.61 38.43
C ALA A 277 9.16 36.57 38.50
N GLN A 278 9.76 36.75 39.69
CA GLN A 278 11.21 36.66 39.89
C GLN A 278 11.64 35.42 40.67
N ASP A 279 10.70 34.62 41.18
CA ASP A 279 11.01 33.42 41.95
C ASP A 279 11.60 32.32 41.06
N ARG A 280 12.39 31.44 41.68
CA ARG A 280 12.94 30.24 41.06
C ARG A 280 12.23 29.01 41.63
N ILE A 281 11.76 28.11 40.79
CA ILE A 281 11.25 26.81 41.25
C ILE A 281 12.42 25.84 41.28
N GLU A 282 12.67 25.19 42.40
CA GLU A 282 13.67 24.15 42.57
C GLU A 282 13.02 22.83 42.96
N PHE A 283 13.54 21.73 42.42
CA PHE A 283 12.97 20.40 42.66
C PHE A 283 13.98 19.30 42.36
N ASN A 284 13.82 18.14 42.99
CA ASN A 284 14.55 16.93 42.61
C ASN A 284 13.74 16.19 41.54
N ASP A 285 14.32 16.01 40.36
CA ASP A 285 13.65 15.34 39.25
C ASP A 285 13.39 13.84 39.55
N ALA A 286 12.67 13.14 38.69
CA ALA A 286 12.31 11.73 38.88
C ALA A 286 13.53 10.77 38.98
N ARG A 287 14.73 11.25 38.64
CA ARG A 287 16.01 10.52 38.79
C ARG A 287 16.77 10.93 40.06
N GLY A 288 16.20 11.80 40.90
CA GLY A 288 16.82 12.34 42.10
C GLY A 288 17.80 13.49 41.84
N ALA A 289 17.86 14.04 40.63
CA ALA A 289 18.80 15.11 40.31
C ALA A 289 18.17 16.50 40.54
N LEU A 290 18.89 17.38 41.24
CA LEU A 290 18.40 18.74 41.53
C LEU A 290 18.27 19.58 40.25
N ARG A 291 17.12 20.21 40.05
CA ARG A 291 16.77 21.03 38.88
C ARG A 291 16.11 22.32 39.29
N SER A 292 16.22 23.32 38.43
CA SER A 292 15.60 24.62 38.63
C SER A 292 14.92 25.17 37.38
N LEU A 293 13.83 25.89 37.59
CA LEU A 293 13.11 26.70 36.61
C LEU A 293 13.15 28.16 37.06
N GLN A 294 13.47 29.08 36.16
CA GLN A 294 13.35 30.50 36.43
C GLN A 294 11.96 30.97 36.00
N LEU A 295 11.16 31.57 36.88
CA LEU A 295 9.94 32.24 36.45
C LEU A 295 10.33 33.52 35.70
N VAL A 296 9.67 33.78 34.57
CA VAL A 296 9.99 34.90 33.66
C VAL A 296 8.79 35.83 33.40
N GLY A 297 7.57 35.41 33.73
CA GLY A 297 6.39 36.25 33.61
C GLY A 297 5.11 35.55 34.06
N GLN A 298 4.11 36.33 34.45
CA GLN A 298 2.79 35.84 34.85
C GLN A 298 1.75 36.27 33.83
N VAL A 299 0.83 35.36 33.46
CA VAL A 299 -0.35 35.68 32.64
C VAL A 299 -1.55 35.00 33.29
N GLY A 300 -2.50 35.80 33.78
CA GLY A 300 -3.60 35.30 34.59
C GLY A 300 -3.09 34.63 35.87
N THR A 301 -3.53 33.41 36.11
CA THR A 301 -3.15 32.54 37.24
C THR A 301 -1.89 31.70 36.97
N GLY A 302 -1.41 31.65 35.72
CA GLY A 302 -0.27 30.84 35.30
C GLY A 302 1.02 31.64 35.13
N TYR A 303 2.13 30.92 35.08
CA TYR A 303 3.47 31.47 34.96
C TYR A 303 4.25 30.85 33.80
N TRP A 304 4.95 31.70 33.07
CA TRP A 304 6.04 31.30 32.20
C TRP A 304 7.29 31.02 33.02
N ALA A 305 7.90 29.88 32.75
CA ALA A 305 9.16 29.46 33.34
C ALA A 305 10.15 29.02 32.26
N GLU A 306 11.45 29.20 32.51
CA GLU A 306 12.51 28.78 31.60
C GLU A 306 13.51 27.86 32.32
N SER A 307 13.99 26.83 31.60
CA SER A 307 15.04 25.94 32.09
C SER A 307 16.11 25.64 31.04
N GLY A 308 17.37 25.81 31.45
CA GLY A 308 18.55 25.33 30.72
C GLY A 308 18.93 23.88 31.05
N GLN A 309 18.09 23.13 31.77
CA GLN A 309 18.40 21.80 32.27
C GLN A 309 17.42 20.75 31.75
N THR A 310 17.92 19.54 31.49
CA THR A 310 17.08 18.37 31.20
C THR A 310 16.49 17.83 32.49
N ALA A 311 15.16 17.79 32.61
CA ALA A 311 14.49 17.24 33.78
C ALA A 311 13.43 16.20 33.39
N TYR A 312 13.13 15.34 34.37
CA TYR A 312 12.10 14.32 34.31
C TYR A 312 11.13 14.57 35.45
N VAL A 313 9.86 14.79 35.16
CA VAL A 313 8.87 15.19 36.16
C VAL A 313 7.74 14.18 36.18
N LYS A 314 7.31 13.78 37.39
CA LYS A 314 6.21 12.86 37.62
C LYS A 314 5.14 13.50 38.52
N PRO A 315 3.88 13.05 38.48
CA PRO A 315 2.88 13.45 39.46
C PRO A 315 3.38 13.26 40.89
N GLY A 316 3.00 14.16 41.80
CA GLY A 316 3.41 14.08 43.20
C GLY A 316 4.79 14.67 43.52
N LEU A 317 5.55 15.07 42.49
CA LEU A 317 6.88 15.65 42.68
C LEU A 317 6.77 16.99 43.40
N LYS A 318 7.58 17.19 44.46
CA LYS A 318 7.56 18.41 45.27
C LYS A 318 8.35 19.54 44.61
N LEU A 319 7.71 20.70 44.51
CA LEU A 319 8.27 21.93 43.94
C LEU A 319 8.49 22.95 45.06
N TYR A 320 9.67 23.57 45.10
CA TYR A 320 10.04 24.55 46.12
C TYR A 320 10.28 25.90 45.46
N LEU A 321 9.60 26.95 45.93
CA LEU A 321 9.89 28.31 45.49
C LEU A 321 11.10 28.83 46.25
N LEU A 322 12.05 29.42 45.54
CA LEU A 322 13.22 30.11 46.06
C LEU A 322 13.14 31.57 45.63
N ARG A 323 13.12 32.46 46.62
CA ARG A 323 13.15 33.91 46.42
C ARG A 323 14.54 34.43 46.71
N VAL A 324 15.10 35.23 45.81
CA VAL A 324 16.40 35.89 46.01
C VAL A 324 16.15 37.31 46.55
N PRO A 325 16.27 37.57 47.85
CA PRO A 325 16.26 38.92 48.39
C PRO A 325 17.52 39.71 47.94
N VAL A 326 17.44 41.04 48.01
CA VAL A 326 18.54 41.97 47.68
C VAL A 326 19.84 41.66 48.44
N SER A 327 19.76 40.96 49.58
CA SER A 327 20.89 40.50 50.41
C SER A 327 21.61 39.22 49.90
N GLY A 328 21.26 38.74 48.69
CA GLY A 328 22.09 37.83 47.89
C GLY A 328 21.92 36.32 48.13
N HIS A 329 21.24 35.89 49.20
CA HIS A 329 21.03 34.46 49.50
C HIS A 329 19.59 34.03 49.27
N ALA A 330 19.38 33.08 48.35
CA ALA A 330 18.06 32.50 48.08
C ALA A 330 17.47 31.85 49.34
N ARG A 331 16.22 32.19 49.68
CA ARG A 331 15.47 31.56 50.78
C ARG A 331 14.22 30.88 50.22
N GLY A 332 13.85 29.77 50.84
CA GLY A 332 12.57 29.09 50.55
C GLY A 332 11.39 30.03 50.80
N ALA A 333 10.50 30.13 49.83
CA ALA A 333 9.27 30.91 49.91
C ALA A 333 8.08 29.96 50.07
N GLY A 334 7.39 30.09 51.21
CA GLY A 334 6.15 29.37 51.49
C GLY A 334 6.32 27.85 51.60
N TYR A 335 5.23 27.13 51.34
CA TYR A 335 5.19 25.66 51.42
C TYR A 335 5.53 25.00 50.08
N ALA A 336 5.83 23.70 50.12
CA ALA A 336 6.18 22.92 48.93
C ALA A 336 4.93 22.57 48.10
N GLY A 337 4.97 22.90 46.82
CA GLY A 337 3.95 22.58 45.85
C GLY A 337 4.07 21.15 45.37
N GLU A 338 3.07 20.69 44.64
CA GLU A 338 3.06 19.35 44.09
C GLU A 338 2.65 19.38 42.63
N VAL A 339 3.38 18.63 41.79
CA VAL A 339 3.00 18.44 40.40
C VAL A 339 1.69 17.65 40.32
N GLY A 340 0.75 18.17 39.52
CA GLY A 340 -0.56 17.58 39.25
C GLY A 340 -0.51 16.35 38.34
N ALA A 341 -1.66 15.94 37.83
CA ALA A 341 -1.79 14.85 36.88
C ALA A 341 -1.05 15.18 35.57
N LEU A 342 -0.22 14.25 35.13
CA LEU A 342 0.48 14.34 33.84
C LEU A 342 -0.13 13.31 32.88
N PRO A 343 -0.21 13.61 31.56
CA PRO A 343 -0.68 12.65 30.58
C PRO A 343 0.21 11.41 30.56
N GLN A 344 -0.42 10.23 30.56
CA GLN A 344 0.27 8.95 30.37
C GLN A 344 0.45 8.72 28.88
N LEU A 345 1.70 8.58 28.44
CA LEU A 345 2.01 8.12 27.09
C LEU A 345 1.94 6.59 27.07
N PRO A 346 1.50 5.95 25.97
CA PRO A 346 1.52 4.50 25.86
C PRO A 346 2.92 3.94 26.16
N GLU A 347 2.96 2.85 26.90
CA GLU A 347 4.18 2.12 27.18
C GLU A 347 4.80 1.68 25.85
N THR A 348 6.12 1.73 25.73
CA THR A 348 6.79 1.35 24.47
C THR A 348 7.37 -0.04 24.62
N ILE A 349 6.87 -0.99 23.83
CA ILE A 349 7.51 -2.29 23.68
C ILE A 349 8.66 -2.14 22.70
N ARG A 350 9.87 -2.52 23.11
CA ARG A 350 11.05 -2.59 22.24
C ARG A 350 11.47 -4.04 22.09
N LEU A 351 11.61 -4.50 20.85
CA LEU A 351 11.95 -5.88 20.52
C LEU A 351 13.31 -5.94 19.84
N PHE A 352 14.13 -6.88 20.27
CA PHE A 352 15.44 -7.22 19.72
C PHE A 352 15.40 -8.63 19.12
N LYS A 353 16.38 -8.91 18.26
CA LYS A 353 16.58 -10.27 17.75
C LYS A 353 16.91 -11.22 18.91
N GLY A 354 16.19 -12.34 18.97
CA GLY A 354 16.26 -13.33 20.06
C GLY A 354 15.20 -13.15 21.14
N ASP A 355 14.49 -12.01 21.16
CA ASP A 355 13.43 -11.78 22.13
C ASP A 355 12.25 -12.73 21.92
N ARG A 356 11.50 -12.95 23.01
CA ARG A 356 10.21 -13.63 22.97
C ARG A 356 9.08 -12.60 23.05
N LEU A 357 8.13 -12.69 22.13
CA LEU A 357 6.90 -11.91 22.11
C LEU A 357 5.70 -12.87 22.22
N ILE A 358 4.77 -12.58 23.12
CA ILE A 358 3.51 -13.30 23.26
C ILE A 358 2.40 -12.49 22.58
N VAL A 359 1.83 -13.01 21.51
CA VAL A 359 0.63 -12.42 20.88
C VAL A 359 -0.60 -13.05 21.52
N THR A 360 -1.46 -12.23 22.15
CA THR A 360 -2.62 -12.72 22.91
C THR A 360 -3.92 -12.58 22.14
N ARG A 361 -4.81 -13.56 22.30
CA ARG A 361 -6.15 -13.56 21.70
C ARG A 361 -7.09 -12.57 22.37
N ALA A 362 -7.06 -12.54 23.70
CA ALA A 362 -7.83 -11.57 24.47
C ALA A 362 -7.23 -10.17 24.24
N PRO A 363 -8.08 -9.10 24.21
CA PRO A 363 -7.65 -7.73 24.00
C PRO A 363 -6.98 -7.14 25.26
N ILE A 364 -5.95 -7.82 25.74
CA ILE A 364 -5.14 -7.41 26.89
C ILE A 364 -4.13 -6.37 26.41
N PRO A 365 -4.04 -5.19 27.06
CA PRO A 365 -3.04 -4.20 26.72
C PRO A 365 -1.62 -4.78 26.70
N GLY A 366 -0.86 -4.44 25.68
CA GLY A 366 0.50 -4.94 25.52
C GLY A 366 1.46 -4.37 26.56
N HIS A 367 2.44 -5.18 26.96
CA HIS A 367 3.45 -4.83 27.96
C HIS A 367 4.85 -5.19 27.47
N PRO A 368 5.90 -4.44 27.87
CA PRO A 368 7.28 -4.78 27.58
C PRO A 368 7.72 -6.01 28.38
N ALA A 369 8.84 -6.60 27.94
CA ALA A 369 9.48 -7.66 28.70
C ALA A 369 9.95 -7.14 30.07
N GLN A 370 9.77 -7.95 31.10
CA GLN A 370 10.22 -7.67 32.46
C GLN A 370 11.41 -8.57 32.79
N PHE A 371 12.45 -7.99 33.39
CA PHE A 371 13.68 -8.67 33.78
C PHE A 371 13.91 -8.47 35.28
N ASP A 372 14.59 -9.42 35.91
CA ASP A 372 15.09 -9.23 37.28
C ASP A 372 16.36 -8.36 37.30
N GLU A 373 16.86 -8.06 38.51
CA GLU A 373 18.07 -7.26 38.70
C GLU A 373 19.33 -7.90 38.06
N GLY A 374 19.32 -9.23 37.88
CA GLY A 374 20.38 -9.99 37.22
C GLY A 374 20.24 -10.04 35.69
N GLY A 375 19.22 -9.39 35.11
CA GLY A 375 18.96 -9.39 33.67
C GLY A 375 18.31 -10.67 33.14
N ARG A 376 17.81 -11.56 34.01
CA ARG A 376 17.05 -12.74 33.59
C ARG A 376 15.62 -12.34 33.28
N LEU A 377 15.09 -12.86 32.17
CA LEU A 377 13.71 -12.63 31.75
C LEU A 377 12.73 -13.25 32.76
N LEU A 378 11.90 -12.40 33.38
CA LEU A 378 10.78 -12.78 34.26
C LEU A 378 9.49 -12.99 33.47
N ARG A 379 9.20 -12.06 32.55
CA ARG A 379 8.00 -12.09 31.71
C ARG A 379 8.35 -11.59 30.31
N ALA A 380 7.97 -12.35 29.28
CA ALA A 380 8.11 -11.93 27.90
C ALA A 380 7.23 -10.71 27.58
N ALA A 381 7.61 -9.94 26.58
CA ALA A 381 6.75 -8.89 26.06
C ALA A 381 5.46 -9.50 25.52
N SER A 382 4.34 -8.79 25.63
CA SER A 382 3.06 -9.27 25.10
C SER A 382 2.29 -8.19 24.36
N ILE A 383 1.49 -8.57 23.38
CA ILE A 383 0.56 -7.67 22.69
C ILE A 383 -0.67 -8.43 22.20
N ALA A 384 -1.86 -7.85 22.28
CA ALA A 384 -3.03 -8.46 21.67
C ALA A 384 -3.00 -8.33 20.13
N CYS A 385 -3.78 -9.14 19.43
CA CYS A 385 -4.09 -8.89 18.02
C CYS A 385 -5.59 -8.69 17.78
N SER A 386 -5.93 -7.97 16.71
CA SER A 386 -7.30 -7.53 16.39
C SER A 386 -8.22 -8.63 15.86
N LEU A 387 -7.69 -9.76 15.38
CA LEU A 387 -8.48 -10.87 14.83
C LEU A 387 -8.19 -12.17 15.60
N PRO A 388 -8.98 -12.50 16.62
CA PRO A 388 -8.87 -13.72 17.41
C PRO A 388 -8.97 -15.04 16.62
N GLU A 389 -9.54 -15.00 15.42
CA GLU A 389 -9.77 -16.16 14.55
C GLU A 389 -8.45 -16.76 14.05
N VAL A 390 -7.39 -15.95 13.96
CA VAL A 390 -6.09 -16.41 13.42
C VAL A 390 -5.43 -17.48 14.29
N PHE A 391 -5.76 -17.56 15.59
CA PHE A 391 -5.19 -18.55 16.52
C PHE A 391 -5.54 -20.00 16.14
N ALA A 392 -6.59 -20.20 15.34
CA ALA A 392 -6.97 -21.53 14.87
C ALA A 392 -6.16 -21.98 13.63
N GLY A 393 -5.58 -21.04 12.87
CA GLY A 393 -4.95 -21.31 11.57
C GLY A 393 -3.43 -21.15 11.54
N VAL A 394 -2.81 -20.84 12.68
CA VAL A 394 -1.35 -20.67 12.80
C VAL A 394 -0.68 -21.91 13.36
N HIS A 395 0.52 -22.20 12.87
CA HIS A 395 1.30 -23.37 13.27
C HIS A 395 2.73 -23.02 13.70
N SER A 396 3.32 -23.88 14.53
CA SER A 396 4.73 -23.75 14.91
C SER A 396 5.63 -23.88 13.68
N GLY A 397 6.67 -23.06 13.60
CA GLY A 397 7.59 -22.95 12.47
C GLY A 397 7.22 -21.90 11.43
N GLU A 398 5.99 -21.39 11.44
CA GLU A 398 5.52 -20.36 10.50
C GLU A 398 6.07 -18.98 10.84
N ARG A 399 6.18 -18.12 9.81
CA ARG A 399 6.63 -16.74 9.98
C ARG A 399 5.50 -15.83 10.42
N ILE A 400 5.85 -14.83 11.21
CA ILE A 400 5.00 -13.69 11.56
C ILE A 400 5.79 -12.40 11.34
N LEU A 401 5.17 -11.44 10.67
CA LEU A 401 5.76 -10.15 10.32
C LEU A 401 4.87 -9.03 10.89
N ILE A 402 5.47 -7.97 11.43
CA ILE A 402 4.78 -6.86 12.09
C ILE A 402 5.37 -5.52 11.65
N ASP A 403 4.52 -4.49 11.53
CA ASP A 403 4.87 -3.11 11.11
C ASP A 403 5.58 -3.08 9.75
N ASP A 404 4.86 -3.50 8.69
CA ASP A 404 5.38 -3.58 7.32
C ASP A 404 6.65 -4.46 7.20
N GLY A 405 6.73 -5.51 8.02
CA GLY A 405 7.87 -6.43 8.06
C GLY A 405 9.12 -5.90 8.75
N ARG A 406 9.06 -4.75 9.46
CA ARG A 406 10.19 -4.25 10.25
C ARG A 406 10.56 -5.16 11.41
N ILE A 407 9.55 -5.78 12.01
CA ILE A 407 9.71 -6.81 13.04
C ILE A 407 9.32 -8.13 12.39
N GLY A 408 10.19 -9.13 12.47
CA GLY A 408 9.91 -10.47 11.97
C GLY A 408 10.27 -11.52 13.00
N GLY A 409 9.51 -12.60 13.04
CA GLY A 409 9.72 -13.71 13.95
C GLY A 409 9.21 -15.03 13.41
N VAL A 410 9.50 -16.08 14.18
CA VAL A 410 9.04 -17.44 13.94
C VAL A 410 8.15 -17.86 15.10
N ILE A 411 6.97 -18.41 14.78
CA ILE A 411 6.05 -18.96 15.75
C ILE A 411 6.70 -20.21 16.37
N ARG A 412 6.95 -20.20 17.67
CA ARG A 412 7.49 -21.34 18.41
C ARG A 412 6.41 -22.25 18.95
N SER A 413 5.30 -21.67 19.39
CA SER A 413 4.11 -22.40 19.80
C SER A 413 2.87 -21.54 19.62
N ALA A 414 1.74 -22.18 19.30
CA ALA A 414 0.45 -21.52 19.25
C ALA A 414 -0.58 -22.40 19.96
N ASN A 415 -1.46 -21.78 20.73
CA ASN A 415 -2.63 -22.40 21.33
C ASN A 415 -3.86 -21.48 21.15
N THR A 416 -4.99 -21.85 21.73
CA THR A 416 -6.26 -21.12 21.54
C THR A 416 -6.30 -19.73 22.18
N GLY A 417 -5.33 -19.37 23.02
CA GLY A 417 -5.25 -18.09 23.74
C GLY A 417 -4.00 -17.25 23.45
N GLU A 418 -2.88 -17.87 23.07
CA GLU A 418 -1.61 -17.19 22.84
C GLU A 418 -0.77 -17.82 21.72
N ILE A 419 0.01 -16.97 21.05
CA ILE A 419 1.04 -17.33 20.07
C ILE A 419 2.38 -16.83 20.62
N VAL A 420 3.31 -17.75 20.81
CA VAL A 420 4.67 -17.42 21.27
C VAL A 420 5.57 -17.29 20.05
N VAL A 421 6.15 -16.11 19.90
CA VAL A 421 6.99 -15.73 18.78
C VAL A 421 8.42 -15.52 19.26
N GLU A 422 9.39 -16.09 18.55
CA GLU A 422 10.79 -15.70 18.67
C GLU A 422 11.12 -14.66 17.60
N ILE A 423 11.62 -13.50 18.00
CA ILE A 423 11.98 -12.42 17.10
C ILE A 423 13.28 -12.77 16.38
N THR A 424 13.22 -12.89 15.06
CA THR A 424 14.37 -13.23 14.21
C THR A 424 14.89 -12.02 13.42
N GLN A 425 14.08 -10.97 13.31
CA GLN A 425 14.36 -9.74 12.56
C GLN A 425 13.92 -8.51 13.35
N ALA A 426 14.88 -7.62 13.62
CA ALA A 426 14.71 -6.26 14.14
C ALA A 426 16.02 -5.49 13.86
N ARG A 427 16.02 -4.16 13.98
CA ARG A 427 17.26 -3.36 13.98
C ARG A 427 18.14 -3.72 15.17
N ASP A 428 19.45 -3.49 15.03
CA ASP A 428 20.42 -3.69 16.13
C ASP A 428 20.10 -2.84 17.37
N SER A 429 19.53 -1.65 17.17
CA SER A 429 19.06 -0.79 18.26
C SER A 429 17.69 -1.18 18.83
N GLY A 430 17.12 -2.29 18.36
CA GLY A 430 15.76 -2.74 18.66
C GLY A 430 14.70 -1.96 17.88
N GLU A 431 13.59 -2.63 17.57
CA GLU A 431 12.42 -2.02 16.92
C GLU A 431 11.33 -1.72 17.94
N LYS A 432 10.62 -0.60 17.71
CA LYS A 432 9.48 -0.22 18.56
C LYS A 432 8.21 -0.88 18.03
N LEU A 433 7.57 -1.68 18.86
CA LEU A 433 6.23 -2.19 18.62
C LEU A 433 5.22 -1.17 19.17
N LEU A 434 4.32 -0.73 18.30
CA LEU A 434 3.30 0.28 18.55
C LEU A 434 1.91 -0.36 18.42
N PRO A 435 0.83 0.28 18.91
CA PRO A 435 -0.53 -0.17 18.61
C PRO A 435 -0.89 0.03 17.13
N ASP A 436 -1.94 -0.65 16.67
CA ASP A 436 -2.51 -0.54 15.32
C ASP A 436 -1.50 -0.81 14.18
N LYS A 437 -0.46 -1.60 14.46
CA LYS A 437 0.51 -2.08 13.47
C LYS A 437 0.02 -3.34 12.79
N GLY A 438 0.12 -3.39 11.46
CA GLY A 438 -0.23 -4.56 10.66
C GLY A 438 0.59 -5.78 11.07
N ILE A 439 -0.08 -6.94 11.08
CA ILE A 439 0.53 -8.26 11.28
C ILE A 439 0.24 -9.09 10.04
N ASN A 440 1.25 -9.77 9.52
CA ASN A 440 1.15 -10.66 8.36
C ASN A 440 1.60 -12.07 8.76
N LEU A 441 0.88 -13.06 8.25
CA LEU A 441 1.07 -14.49 8.53
C LEU A 441 1.19 -15.23 7.19
N PRO A 442 2.31 -15.07 6.48
CA PRO A 442 2.43 -15.45 5.07
C PRO A 442 2.39 -16.96 4.79
N ASP A 443 2.62 -17.77 5.83
CA ASP A 443 2.66 -19.23 5.72
C ASP A 443 1.34 -19.88 6.20
N SER A 444 0.54 -19.15 6.97
CA SER A 444 -0.66 -19.67 7.63
C SER A 444 -1.85 -19.72 6.67
N GLN A 445 -2.60 -20.82 6.70
CA GLN A 445 -3.86 -20.95 5.97
C GLN A 445 -5.02 -20.43 6.83
N LEU A 446 -5.24 -19.12 6.76
CA LEU A 446 -6.27 -18.45 7.57
C LEU A 446 -7.66 -18.64 6.95
N ASP A 447 -8.57 -19.31 7.67
CA ASP A 447 -9.98 -19.35 7.33
C ASP A 447 -10.70 -18.12 7.88
N LEU A 448 -10.54 -17.01 7.16
CA LEU A 448 -11.25 -15.77 7.44
C LEU A 448 -12.13 -15.44 6.25
N ASP A 449 -13.31 -14.91 6.48
CA ASP A 449 -14.16 -14.39 5.41
C ASP A 449 -13.48 -13.19 4.71
N GLY A 450 -13.61 -13.10 3.38
CA GLY A 450 -13.11 -11.96 2.62
C GLY A 450 -13.84 -10.65 2.90
N LEU A 451 -15.03 -10.70 3.51
CA LEU A 451 -15.81 -9.55 3.96
C LEU A 451 -16.11 -9.66 5.45
N THR A 452 -15.79 -8.62 6.21
CA THR A 452 -16.15 -8.55 7.62
C THR A 452 -17.61 -8.10 7.80
N ALA A 453 -18.18 -8.30 8.99
CA ALA A 453 -19.51 -7.77 9.31
C ALA A 453 -19.59 -6.25 9.11
N LEU A 454 -18.52 -5.53 9.45
CA LEU A 454 -18.42 -4.09 9.24
C LEU A 454 -18.38 -3.73 7.74
N ASP A 455 -17.67 -4.50 6.93
CA ASP A 455 -17.65 -4.30 5.47
C ASP A 455 -19.05 -4.48 4.86
N ILE A 456 -19.82 -5.47 5.33
CA ILE A 456 -21.20 -5.71 4.88
C ILE A 456 -22.08 -4.49 5.20
N THR A 457 -21.95 -3.91 6.40
CA THR A 457 -22.67 -2.68 6.76
C THR A 457 -22.24 -1.50 5.88
N HIS A 458 -20.94 -1.34 5.62
CA HIS A 458 -20.43 -0.28 4.75
C HIS A 458 -20.85 -0.46 3.29
N LEU A 459 -21.03 -1.69 2.83
CA LEU A 459 -21.36 -2.01 1.44
C LEU A 459 -22.67 -1.36 0.99
N GLU A 460 -23.65 -1.19 1.88
CA GLU A 460 -24.90 -0.49 1.55
C GLU A 460 -24.67 0.99 1.20
N PHE A 461 -23.76 1.65 1.92
CA PHE A 461 -23.36 3.02 1.65
C PHE A 461 -22.55 3.09 0.34
N VAL A 462 -21.58 2.19 0.18
CA VAL A 462 -20.71 2.11 -1.01
C VAL A 462 -21.54 1.92 -2.27
N ALA A 463 -22.48 0.97 -2.27
CA ALA A 463 -23.34 0.65 -3.42
C ALA A 463 -24.19 1.85 -3.90
N ARG A 464 -24.54 2.78 -3.00
CA ARG A 464 -25.35 3.96 -3.34
C ARG A 464 -24.52 5.14 -3.84
N HIS A 465 -23.24 5.20 -3.50
CA HIS A 465 -22.47 6.44 -3.61
C HIS A 465 -21.17 6.33 -4.41
N ALA A 466 -20.59 5.15 -4.52
CA ALA A 466 -19.36 4.92 -5.24
C ALA A 466 -19.60 4.54 -6.71
N ASP A 467 -18.57 4.73 -7.55
CA ASP A 467 -18.52 4.15 -8.89
C ASP A 467 -17.90 2.75 -8.86
N MET A 468 -17.05 2.47 -7.86
CA MET A 468 -16.33 1.21 -7.69
C MET A 468 -16.21 0.84 -6.21
N VAL A 469 -16.18 -0.46 -5.92
CA VAL A 469 -15.82 -1.03 -4.61
C VAL A 469 -14.48 -1.77 -4.71
N GLY A 470 -13.60 -1.54 -3.74
CA GLY A 470 -12.36 -2.28 -3.55
C GLY A 470 -12.57 -3.44 -2.57
N LEU A 471 -12.15 -4.66 -2.94
CA LEU A 471 -12.12 -5.83 -2.07
C LEU A 471 -10.68 -6.10 -1.60
N SER A 472 -10.41 -5.75 -0.34
CA SER A 472 -9.11 -5.97 0.32
C SER A 472 -8.92 -7.42 0.76
N PHE A 473 -7.67 -7.88 0.82
CA PHE A 473 -7.27 -9.21 1.33
C PHE A 473 -8.03 -10.40 0.72
N VAL A 474 -8.39 -10.30 -0.57
CA VAL A 474 -8.95 -11.43 -1.31
C VAL A 474 -7.98 -12.60 -1.24
N ARG A 475 -8.48 -13.81 -1.02
CA ARG A 475 -7.64 -15.03 -0.92
C ARG A 475 -8.18 -16.16 -1.79
N ARG A 476 -9.50 -16.28 -1.92
CA ARG A 476 -10.17 -17.38 -2.62
C ARG A 476 -11.31 -16.85 -3.50
N PRO A 477 -11.72 -17.60 -4.54
CA PRO A 477 -12.89 -17.25 -5.35
C PRO A 477 -14.16 -16.96 -4.54
N ALA A 478 -14.37 -17.70 -3.44
CA ALA A 478 -15.52 -17.53 -2.56
C ALA A 478 -15.65 -16.11 -1.98
N ASP A 479 -14.53 -15.41 -1.75
CA ASP A 479 -14.53 -14.03 -1.23
C ASP A 479 -15.19 -13.07 -2.24
N ILE A 480 -14.91 -13.28 -3.53
CA ILE A 480 -15.50 -12.49 -4.63
C ILE A 480 -16.96 -12.88 -4.83
N GLU A 481 -17.29 -14.16 -4.74
CA GLU A 481 -18.67 -14.65 -4.84
C GLU A 481 -19.56 -14.06 -3.74
N LEU A 482 -19.06 -13.98 -2.50
CA LEU A 482 -19.76 -13.36 -1.39
C LEU A 482 -20.07 -11.88 -1.67
N LEU A 483 -19.07 -11.12 -2.15
CA LEU A 483 -19.29 -9.72 -2.56
C LEU A 483 -20.34 -9.62 -3.67
N GLN A 484 -20.23 -10.45 -4.72
CA GLN A 484 -21.18 -10.47 -5.84
C GLN A 484 -22.61 -10.77 -5.38
N GLN A 485 -22.80 -11.72 -4.46
CA GLN A 485 -24.10 -12.05 -3.87
C GLN A 485 -24.69 -10.86 -3.11
N HIS A 486 -23.89 -10.17 -2.30
CA HIS A 486 -24.34 -8.97 -1.59
C HIS A 486 -24.69 -7.82 -2.55
N LEU A 487 -23.89 -7.60 -3.60
CA LEU A 487 -24.18 -6.57 -4.61
C LEU A 487 -25.46 -6.87 -5.38
N ALA A 488 -25.71 -8.14 -5.73
CA ALA A 488 -26.95 -8.56 -6.37
C ALA A 488 -28.17 -8.32 -5.46
N ARG A 489 -28.06 -8.64 -4.16
CA ARG A 489 -29.10 -8.34 -3.16
C ARG A 489 -29.40 -6.84 -3.08
N LEU A 490 -28.36 -6.01 -3.19
CA LEU A 490 -28.47 -4.55 -3.18
C LEU A 490 -28.88 -3.96 -4.54
N LYS A 491 -29.05 -4.78 -5.58
CA LYS A 491 -29.33 -4.36 -6.97
C LYS A 491 -28.28 -3.37 -7.49
N ALA A 492 -27.02 -3.59 -7.13
CA ALA A 492 -25.89 -2.72 -7.40
C ALA A 492 -25.07 -3.18 -8.61
N ASP A 493 -25.72 -3.72 -9.63
CA ASP A 493 -25.08 -4.38 -10.79
C ASP A 493 -24.23 -3.43 -11.67
N LYS A 494 -24.31 -2.12 -11.42
CA LYS A 494 -23.52 -1.10 -12.14
C LYS A 494 -22.25 -0.69 -11.39
N LEU A 495 -22.08 -1.13 -10.15
CA LEU A 495 -20.91 -0.84 -9.34
C LEU A 495 -19.72 -1.66 -9.85
N GLY A 496 -18.59 -1.00 -10.13
CA GLY A 496 -17.37 -1.70 -10.52
C GLY A 496 -16.74 -2.45 -9.34
N ILE A 497 -16.17 -3.63 -9.59
CA ILE A 497 -15.44 -4.40 -8.56
C ILE A 497 -13.94 -4.35 -8.86
N VAL A 498 -13.15 -3.92 -7.88
CA VAL A 498 -11.68 -3.98 -7.93
C VAL A 498 -11.20 -4.93 -6.84
N ILE A 499 -10.64 -6.08 -7.23
CA ILE A 499 -10.00 -6.97 -6.25
C ILE A 499 -8.55 -6.55 -6.02
N LYS A 500 -8.08 -6.65 -4.77
CA LYS A 500 -6.72 -6.26 -4.39
C LYS A 500 -5.86 -7.48 -4.17
N ILE A 501 -4.81 -7.63 -4.98
CA ILE A 501 -3.85 -8.72 -4.84
C ILE A 501 -2.80 -8.29 -3.81
N GLU A 502 -3.02 -8.73 -2.57
CA GLU A 502 -2.27 -8.32 -1.37
C GLU A 502 -1.62 -9.51 -0.65
N THR A 503 -2.09 -10.72 -0.89
CA THR A 503 -1.66 -11.92 -0.16
C THR A 503 -1.02 -12.92 -1.11
N ARG A 504 -0.18 -13.80 -0.55
CA ARG A 504 0.38 -14.93 -1.31
C ARG A 504 -0.71 -15.83 -1.89
N ALA A 505 -1.73 -16.15 -1.08
CA ALA A 505 -2.86 -16.97 -1.50
C ALA A 505 -3.63 -16.38 -2.70
N ALA A 506 -3.82 -15.05 -2.72
CA ALA A 506 -4.45 -14.35 -3.85
C ALA A 506 -3.69 -14.58 -5.15
N PHE A 507 -2.35 -14.46 -5.08
CA PHE A 507 -1.49 -14.63 -6.23
C PHE A 507 -1.49 -16.08 -6.73
N GLU A 508 -1.35 -17.06 -5.83
CA GLU A 508 -1.35 -18.49 -6.20
C GLU A 508 -2.68 -18.95 -6.83
N GLN A 509 -3.80 -18.29 -6.51
CA GLN A 509 -5.12 -18.55 -7.08
C GLN A 509 -5.56 -17.53 -8.14
N LEU A 510 -4.66 -16.66 -8.62
CA LEU A 510 -5.02 -15.51 -9.44
C LEU A 510 -5.89 -15.84 -10.67
N PRO A 511 -5.63 -16.91 -11.46
CA PRO A 511 -6.52 -17.28 -12.57
C PRO A 511 -7.95 -17.59 -12.12
N ALA A 512 -8.13 -18.32 -11.03
CA ALA A 512 -9.44 -18.67 -10.50
C ALA A 512 -10.18 -17.42 -9.98
N LEU A 513 -9.46 -16.51 -9.32
CA LEU A 513 -10.01 -15.21 -8.91
C LEU A 513 -10.49 -14.40 -10.12
N MET A 514 -9.71 -14.35 -11.20
CA MET A 514 -10.07 -13.64 -12.42
C MET A 514 -11.32 -14.22 -13.08
N PHE A 515 -11.44 -15.54 -13.22
CA PHE A 515 -12.66 -16.16 -13.78
C PHE A 515 -13.91 -15.85 -12.96
N THR A 516 -13.81 -15.85 -11.63
CA THR A 516 -14.93 -15.48 -10.75
C THR A 516 -15.23 -13.98 -10.83
N LEU A 517 -14.20 -13.14 -10.92
CA LEU A 517 -14.36 -11.70 -11.10
C LEU A 517 -15.11 -11.39 -12.41
N LEU A 518 -14.75 -12.06 -13.52
CA LEU A 518 -15.39 -11.88 -14.84
C LEU A 518 -16.88 -12.25 -14.89
N ARG A 519 -17.46 -12.80 -13.81
CA ARG A 519 -18.92 -12.95 -13.66
C ARG A 519 -19.62 -11.59 -13.46
N SER A 520 -18.87 -10.54 -13.17
CA SER A 520 -19.39 -9.18 -12.98
C SER A 520 -19.15 -8.26 -14.20
N PRO A 521 -20.10 -7.34 -14.47
CA PRO A 521 -20.05 -6.33 -15.54
C PRO A 521 -18.75 -5.57 -15.74
N ILE A 522 -18.26 -4.98 -14.65
CA ILE A 522 -17.29 -3.89 -14.64
C ILE A 522 -16.30 -4.26 -13.56
N VAL A 523 -15.09 -4.62 -13.97
CA VAL A 523 -14.13 -5.27 -13.09
C VAL A 523 -12.70 -4.86 -13.38
N GLY A 524 -11.85 -4.92 -12.35
CA GLY A 524 -10.42 -4.67 -12.46
C GLY A 524 -9.63 -5.27 -11.31
N VAL A 525 -8.32 -5.16 -11.40
CA VAL A 525 -7.37 -5.69 -10.42
C VAL A 525 -6.49 -4.57 -9.92
N MET A 526 -6.21 -4.53 -8.62
CA MET A 526 -5.23 -3.64 -8.02
C MET A 526 -4.04 -4.47 -7.51
N ILE A 527 -2.83 -4.11 -7.94
CA ILE A 527 -1.59 -4.67 -7.40
C ILE A 527 -1.23 -3.85 -6.17
N ALA A 528 -1.61 -4.32 -4.99
CA ALA A 528 -1.36 -3.62 -3.73
C ALA A 528 -0.03 -4.11 -3.13
N ARG A 529 1.04 -3.52 -3.65
CA ARG A 529 2.44 -3.95 -3.47
C ARG A 529 2.96 -3.86 -2.04
N GLY A 530 2.40 -2.97 -1.21
CA GLY A 530 2.78 -2.81 0.19
C GLY A 530 2.62 -4.13 0.96
N ASP A 531 1.37 -4.58 1.13
CA ASP A 531 1.06 -5.86 1.80
C ASP A 531 1.64 -7.05 1.02
N LEU A 532 1.57 -7.05 -0.32
CA LEU A 532 2.07 -8.15 -1.14
C LEU A 532 3.58 -8.38 -0.97
N ALA A 533 4.38 -7.31 -0.83
CA ALA A 533 5.82 -7.41 -0.60
C ALA A 533 6.15 -7.95 0.80
N VAL A 534 5.34 -7.60 1.81
CA VAL A 534 5.50 -8.14 3.17
C VAL A 534 5.18 -9.64 3.17
N GLU A 535 4.10 -10.04 2.50
CA GLU A 535 3.64 -11.43 2.42
C GLU A 535 4.59 -12.33 1.62
N CYS A 536 4.99 -11.89 0.41
CA CYS A 536 5.76 -12.73 -0.52
C CYS A 536 7.28 -12.49 -0.45
N GLY A 537 7.71 -11.47 0.28
CA GLY A 537 9.09 -10.99 0.30
C GLY A 537 9.39 -9.97 -0.82
N TYR A 538 10.23 -8.98 -0.50
CA TYR A 538 10.59 -7.88 -1.41
C TYR A 538 11.27 -8.35 -2.70
N GLU A 539 12.05 -9.43 -2.64
CA GLU A 539 12.75 -9.99 -3.81
C GLU A 539 11.76 -10.50 -4.85
N ARG A 540 10.68 -11.16 -4.40
CA ARG A 540 9.66 -11.72 -5.28
C ARG A 540 8.70 -10.66 -5.81
N LEU A 541 8.57 -9.50 -5.16
CA LEU A 541 7.66 -8.45 -5.64
C LEU A 541 7.89 -8.08 -7.12
N ALA A 542 9.17 -8.05 -7.54
CA ALA A 542 9.54 -7.72 -8.91
C ALA A 542 9.03 -8.71 -9.96
N GLU A 543 8.99 -10.02 -9.66
CA GLU A 543 8.40 -11.04 -10.54
C GLU A 543 6.87 -11.05 -10.46
N LEU A 544 6.31 -10.95 -9.25
CA LEU A 544 4.86 -11.09 -9.02
C LEU A 544 4.07 -9.99 -9.71
N GLN A 545 4.53 -8.74 -9.64
CA GLN A 545 3.86 -7.62 -10.30
C GLN A 545 3.81 -7.79 -11.83
N GLU A 546 4.85 -8.40 -12.41
CA GLU A 546 4.88 -8.70 -13.83
C GLU A 546 3.87 -9.80 -14.15
N GLU A 547 3.88 -10.92 -13.44
CA GLU A 547 2.92 -12.00 -13.68
C GLU A 547 1.46 -11.55 -13.54
N ILE A 548 1.16 -10.69 -12.55
CA ILE A 548 -0.18 -10.11 -12.38
C ILE A 548 -0.56 -9.25 -13.59
N LEU A 549 0.33 -8.39 -14.07
CA LEU A 549 0.10 -7.58 -15.27
C LEU A 549 -0.19 -8.45 -16.49
N TRP A 550 0.51 -9.58 -16.64
CA TRP A 550 0.39 -10.43 -17.83
C TRP A 550 -0.93 -11.19 -17.84
N LEU A 551 -1.31 -11.76 -16.69
CA LEU A 551 -2.59 -12.44 -16.52
C LEU A 551 -3.77 -11.47 -16.65
N ALA A 552 -3.64 -10.26 -16.10
CA ALA A 552 -4.66 -9.23 -16.25
C ALA A 552 -4.79 -8.77 -17.72
N GLU A 553 -3.69 -8.59 -18.44
CA GLU A 553 -3.72 -8.27 -19.87
C GLU A 553 -4.37 -9.40 -20.69
N ALA A 554 -4.08 -10.66 -20.35
CA ALA A 554 -4.72 -11.82 -20.98
C ALA A 554 -6.23 -11.91 -20.71
N ALA A 555 -6.67 -11.49 -19.52
CA ALA A 555 -8.08 -11.36 -19.16
C ALA A 555 -8.72 -10.03 -19.61
N HIS A 556 -7.98 -9.15 -20.29
CA HIS A 556 -8.38 -7.77 -20.62
C HIS A 556 -8.93 -6.99 -19.42
N LEU A 557 -8.38 -7.25 -18.23
CA LEU A 557 -8.73 -6.58 -16.99
C LEU A 557 -7.85 -5.33 -16.81
N PRO A 558 -8.45 -4.15 -16.55
CA PRO A 558 -7.67 -2.96 -16.19
C PRO A 558 -6.95 -3.17 -14.86
N VAL A 559 -5.68 -2.76 -14.82
CA VAL A 559 -4.84 -2.85 -13.62
C VAL A 559 -4.63 -1.49 -12.98
N ILE A 560 -4.72 -1.44 -11.65
CA ILE A 560 -4.29 -0.32 -10.82
C ILE A 560 -2.95 -0.66 -10.17
N TRP A 561 -1.90 0.05 -10.57
CA TRP A 561 -0.57 -0.01 -9.97
C TRP A 561 -0.55 0.78 -8.67
N ALA A 562 -0.55 0.09 -7.54
CA ALA A 562 -0.82 0.72 -6.26
C ALA A 562 0.30 0.58 -5.23
N THR A 563 0.19 1.45 -4.22
CA THR A 563 1.04 1.61 -3.04
C THR A 563 2.45 2.11 -3.33
N GLN A 564 2.95 3.01 -2.48
CA GLN A 564 4.34 3.51 -2.47
C GLN A 564 4.86 4.19 -3.77
N VAL A 565 3.98 4.52 -4.72
CA VAL A 565 4.37 5.34 -5.89
C VAL A 565 4.54 6.79 -5.45
N LEU A 566 5.74 7.35 -5.63
CA LEU A 566 6.08 8.73 -5.23
C LEU A 566 5.71 9.04 -3.76
N GLU A 567 5.84 8.07 -2.87
CA GLU A 567 5.46 8.14 -1.45
C GLU A 567 6.25 9.24 -0.70
N GLY A 568 7.57 9.25 -0.87
CA GLY A 568 8.50 10.24 -0.35
C GLY A 568 8.18 11.63 -0.88
N LEU A 569 7.79 11.77 -2.15
CA LEU A 569 7.33 13.05 -2.69
C LEU A 569 6.03 13.49 -2.02
N ALA A 570 5.01 12.63 -1.95
CA ALA A 570 3.74 12.98 -1.32
C ALA A 570 3.90 13.37 0.16
N LYS A 571 4.80 12.70 0.89
CA LYS A 571 5.06 12.93 2.33
C LYS A 571 6.02 14.10 2.62
N THR A 572 7.10 14.22 1.86
CA THR A 572 8.24 15.11 2.21
C THR A 572 8.52 16.19 1.18
N GLY A 573 7.85 16.17 0.03
CA GLY A 573 8.07 17.12 -1.07
C GLY A 573 9.28 16.79 -1.94
N LYS A 574 9.99 15.68 -1.68
CA LYS A 574 11.17 15.26 -2.46
C LYS A 574 11.06 13.80 -2.89
N PRO A 575 11.09 13.50 -4.21
CA PRO A 575 11.13 12.13 -4.69
C PRO A 575 12.56 11.58 -4.66
N SER A 576 12.68 10.27 -4.47
CA SER A 576 13.90 9.51 -4.76
C SER A 576 13.97 9.11 -6.24
N ARG A 577 15.17 8.75 -6.71
CA ARG A 577 15.35 8.22 -8.07
C ARG A 577 14.56 6.91 -8.29
N ALA A 578 14.55 6.04 -7.29
CA ALA A 578 13.82 4.77 -7.33
C ALA A 578 12.31 4.99 -7.54
N GLU A 579 11.72 5.97 -6.86
CA GLU A 579 10.29 6.28 -7.01
C GLU A 579 9.93 6.84 -8.37
N VAL A 580 10.82 7.64 -8.98
CA VAL A 580 10.59 8.14 -10.35
C VAL A 580 10.64 6.98 -11.36
N THR A 581 11.59 6.05 -11.21
CA THR A 581 11.64 4.84 -12.03
C THR A 581 10.41 3.97 -11.83
N ASP A 582 9.95 3.81 -10.58
CA ASP A 582 8.73 3.06 -10.26
C ASP A 582 7.48 3.68 -10.89
N ALA A 583 7.31 5.00 -10.78
CA ALA A 583 6.22 5.73 -11.42
C ALA A 583 6.25 5.58 -12.95
N ALA A 584 7.43 5.54 -13.56
CA ALA A 584 7.59 5.29 -14.99
C ALA A 584 7.21 3.83 -15.37
N MET A 585 7.52 2.85 -14.52
CA MET A 585 7.07 1.46 -14.71
C MET A 585 5.55 1.32 -14.58
N GLY A 586 4.92 2.14 -13.74
CA GLY A 586 3.47 2.21 -13.59
C GLY A 586 2.70 2.51 -14.89
N GLU A 587 3.34 3.04 -15.94
CA GLU A 587 2.73 3.22 -17.27
C GLU A 587 2.19 1.91 -17.87
N ARG A 588 2.74 0.76 -17.44
CA ARG A 588 2.27 -0.57 -17.90
C ARG A 588 0.86 -0.90 -17.40
N ALA A 589 0.38 -0.20 -16.38
CA ALA A 589 -0.97 -0.34 -15.85
C ALA A 589 -1.91 0.73 -16.43
N GLU A 590 -3.21 0.43 -16.38
CA GLU A 590 -4.27 1.35 -16.81
C GLU A 590 -4.41 2.56 -15.87
N CYS A 591 -4.01 2.39 -14.61
CA CYS A 591 -4.09 3.41 -13.58
C CYS A 591 -2.91 3.29 -12.62
N VAL A 592 -2.41 4.43 -12.14
CA VAL A 592 -1.40 4.51 -11.08
C VAL A 592 -1.99 5.19 -9.86
N MET A 593 -1.84 4.58 -8.69
CA MET A 593 -2.38 5.10 -7.43
C MET A 593 -1.33 5.88 -6.64
N LEU A 594 -1.70 7.07 -6.18
CA LEU A 594 -0.96 7.85 -5.19
C LEU A 594 -1.62 7.75 -3.81
N ASN A 595 -0.79 7.58 -2.79
CA ASN A 595 -1.17 7.66 -1.38
C ASN A 595 -1.29 9.13 -0.93
N LYS A 596 -1.94 9.35 0.23
CA LYS A 596 -2.13 10.69 0.80
C LYS A 596 -0.83 11.32 1.31
N GLY A 597 -0.75 12.65 1.31
CA GLY A 597 0.34 13.41 1.91
C GLY A 597 0.25 14.92 1.66
N PRO A 598 0.97 15.74 2.44
CA PRO A 598 0.91 17.21 2.36
C PRO A 598 1.32 17.77 0.99
N HIS A 599 2.14 17.04 0.22
CA HIS A 599 2.62 17.45 -1.10
C HIS A 599 1.91 16.70 -2.24
N ILE A 600 0.70 16.17 -2.01
CA ILE A 600 -0.02 15.36 -2.99
C ILE A 600 -0.23 16.07 -4.34
N ILE A 601 -0.48 17.39 -4.34
CA ILE A 601 -0.62 18.19 -5.56
C ILE A 601 0.65 18.10 -6.43
N GLN A 602 1.84 18.15 -5.81
CA GLN A 602 3.12 18.02 -6.50
C GLN A 602 3.32 16.60 -7.02
N ALA A 603 2.93 15.59 -6.24
CA ALA A 603 2.98 14.18 -6.65
C ALA A 603 2.09 13.90 -7.87
N ILE A 604 0.84 14.40 -7.89
CA ILE A 604 -0.07 14.28 -9.03
C ILE A 604 0.56 14.92 -10.27
N ARG A 605 1.07 16.15 -10.16
CA ARG A 605 1.71 16.86 -11.29
C ARG A 605 2.94 16.11 -11.81
N MET A 606 3.78 15.58 -10.93
CA MET A 606 4.95 14.80 -11.34
C MET A 606 4.53 13.51 -12.05
N LEU A 607 3.58 12.77 -11.49
CA LEU A 607 3.08 11.53 -12.09
C LEU A 607 2.43 11.78 -13.46
N ASP A 608 1.59 12.81 -13.58
CA ASP A 608 0.95 13.20 -14.84
C ASP A 608 2.02 13.48 -15.92
N ASN A 609 3.07 14.24 -15.58
CA ASN A 609 4.20 14.49 -16.48
C ASN A 609 4.99 13.23 -16.87
N ILE A 610 5.22 12.31 -15.92
CA ILE A 610 5.91 11.04 -16.18
C ILE A 610 5.09 10.20 -17.17
N LEU A 611 3.79 10.02 -16.90
CA LEU A 611 2.89 9.23 -17.76
C LEU A 611 2.77 9.84 -19.16
N GLN A 612 2.68 11.18 -19.26
CA GLN A 612 2.65 11.89 -20.54
C GLN A 612 3.88 11.61 -21.41
N ARG A 613 5.06 11.55 -20.79
CA ARG A 613 6.32 11.29 -21.50
C ARG A 613 6.44 9.81 -21.86
N MET A 614 6.18 8.93 -20.89
CA MET A 614 6.42 7.49 -21.02
C MET A 614 5.47 6.79 -22.00
N GLN A 615 4.22 7.24 -22.16
CA GLN A 615 3.26 6.63 -23.09
C GLN A 615 3.74 6.57 -24.56
N GLY A 616 4.73 7.39 -24.91
CA GLY A 616 5.33 7.42 -26.24
C GLY A 616 6.56 6.55 -26.41
N HIS A 617 7.15 6.09 -25.29
CA HIS A 617 8.29 5.18 -25.25
C HIS A 617 7.89 3.75 -24.93
N GLN A 618 6.72 3.58 -24.31
CA GLN A 618 6.25 2.31 -23.81
C GLN A 618 4.73 2.22 -24.02
N ARG A 619 4.25 1.02 -24.29
CA ARG A 619 2.83 0.63 -24.17
C ARG A 619 2.80 -0.78 -23.63
N LYS A 620 2.27 -0.97 -22.41
CA LYS A 620 2.38 -2.27 -21.73
C LYS A 620 3.84 -2.72 -21.74
N LYS A 621 4.15 -3.91 -22.21
CA LYS A 621 5.54 -4.37 -22.36
C LYS A 621 6.24 -3.93 -23.65
N ARG A 622 5.51 -3.35 -24.61
CA ARG A 622 6.06 -2.99 -25.92
C ARG A 622 6.81 -1.68 -25.80
N SER A 623 8.10 -1.70 -26.09
CA SER A 623 8.87 -0.47 -26.30
C SER A 623 8.49 0.12 -27.65
N LEU A 624 8.18 1.41 -27.65
CA LEU A 624 7.86 2.19 -28.83
C LEU A 624 9.07 3.04 -29.17
N LEU A 625 9.70 2.74 -30.30
CA LEU A 625 10.90 3.44 -30.74
C LEU A 625 10.51 4.75 -31.42
N ARG A 626 10.54 5.84 -30.65
CA ARG A 626 10.43 7.19 -31.21
C ARG A 626 11.64 7.48 -32.10
N ARG A 627 11.43 8.32 -33.12
CA ARG A 627 12.50 8.84 -33.97
C ARG A 627 13.58 9.48 -33.08
N LEU A 628 14.84 9.07 -33.27
CA LEU A 628 15.98 9.74 -32.66
C LEU A 628 16.26 11.03 -33.42
N HIS A 629 16.46 12.12 -32.68
CA HIS A 629 17.00 13.37 -33.20
C HIS A 629 18.49 13.37 -32.88
N TRP A 630 19.30 13.06 -33.88
CA TRP A 630 20.76 13.02 -33.82
C TRP A 630 21.34 14.03 -34.79
#